data_AF-A0A932BWQ3-F1
#
_entry.id   AF-A0A932BWQ3-F1
#
_cell.length_a   1.000
_cell.length_b   1.000
_cell.length_c   1.000
_cell.angle_alpha   90.00
_cell.angle_beta   90.00
_cell.angle_gamma   90.00
#
_symmetry.space_group_name_H-M   'P 1'
#
loop_
_entity.id
_entity.type
_entity.pdbx_description
1 polymer ?
#
loop_
_entity_poly.entity_id
_entity_poly.type
_entity_poly.pdbx_seq_one_letter_code
_entity_poly.pdbx_strand_id
1 'polypeptide(L)'
;MADPRLLVIMGSGETAPTMAKVHRTLFDRLGPGDVKAAIIDTPYGFQENADDLSARTVRFFAESLGREVGVASYRTREVDAITTATAVSLVRGARYVMAGPGSPSYALRHWAGGPVASALSDHLETGGVLTMASAAALTLGALTIPVYEIYKVGESPSWLPGLDLLAPSTGLKAAVVPHYDNAEGGNHDTRFCYIGERRLRELERQMPDGTFVLGVDGHTAVIFDLDRRTASVAGRGGVTVRAHGQSTIFPSGSEVKIETLADVAARLASRTPVDIGWEPAPVEPGIRSAAPNARPEGGLAVSGSTLGHSREPVQLTVADQEGAVVDALAHGDRRGAVAALLDLDLALEARVRSGEDSPDLDDARSTFHALIARLGGASSSPDPDLETPMDRLVDELLSARARARQSGDWDTADLIRAALARADVEVRDEASGWRRVLPGR
;
A
#
# COMPACT_ATOMS: atom_id res chain seq x y z
N MET A 1 -9.64 24.88 12.70
CA MET A 1 -10.52 23.89 13.36
C MET A 1 -9.84 22.54 13.23
N ALA A 2 -10.00 21.65 14.21
CA ALA A 2 -9.53 20.27 14.08
C ALA A 2 -10.33 19.56 12.97
N ASP A 3 -9.70 18.60 12.30
CA ASP A 3 -10.37 17.81 11.28
C ASP A 3 -11.46 16.92 11.89
N PRO A 4 -12.59 16.72 11.20
CA PRO A 4 -13.59 15.77 11.66
C PRO A 4 -13.01 14.36 11.67
N ARG A 5 -13.43 13.53 12.61
CA ARG A 5 -13.09 12.09 12.64
C ARG A 5 -14.16 11.28 11.92
N LEU A 6 -13.90 10.93 10.65
CA LEU A 6 -14.84 10.18 9.83
C LEU A 6 -14.30 8.81 9.43
N LEU A 7 -15.06 7.75 9.75
CA LEU A 7 -14.86 6.41 9.19
C LEU A 7 -15.93 6.17 8.13
N VAL A 8 -15.52 5.90 6.89
CA VAL A 8 -16.41 5.68 5.76
C VAL A 8 -16.20 4.27 5.24
N ILE A 9 -17.29 3.52 5.12
CA ILE A 9 -17.28 2.16 4.58
C ILE A 9 -18.09 2.16 3.29
N MET A 10 -17.45 1.83 2.17
CA MET A 10 -18.10 1.71 0.86
C MET A 10 -18.27 0.24 0.47
N GLY A 11 -19.47 -0.17 0.10
CA GLY A 11 -19.74 -1.53 -0.32
C GLY A 11 -19.06 -1.86 -1.66
N SER A 12 -19.15 -0.96 -2.64
CA SER A 12 -18.43 -1.06 -3.91
C SER A 12 -18.47 0.26 -4.68
N GLY A 13 -17.75 0.32 -5.82
CA GLY A 13 -17.83 1.44 -6.74
C GLY A 13 -17.17 2.70 -6.18
N GLU A 14 -16.11 2.52 -5.40
CA GLU A 14 -15.32 3.56 -4.75
C GLU A 14 -14.80 4.63 -5.72
N THR A 15 -14.55 4.27 -6.97
CA THR A 15 -14.18 5.19 -8.07
C THR A 15 -15.29 5.35 -9.12
N ALA A 16 -16.52 4.94 -8.80
CA ALA A 16 -17.67 5.08 -9.70
C ALA A 16 -18.32 6.47 -9.56
N PRO A 17 -19.01 6.97 -10.60
CA PRO A 17 -19.71 8.27 -10.54
C PRO A 17 -20.69 8.40 -9.36
N THR A 18 -21.31 7.30 -8.95
CA THR A 18 -22.24 7.26 -7.81
C THR A 18 -21.56 7.65 -6.50
N MET A 19 -20.29 7.27 -6.30
CA MET A 19 -19.53 7.57 -5.08
C MET A 19 -18.77 8.90 -5.17
N ALA A 20 -18.58 9.47 -6.37
CA ALA A 20 -17.93 10.78 -6.53
C ALA A 20 -18.63 11.88 -5.71
N LYS A 21 -19.96 11.87 -5.62
CA LYS A 21 -20.72 12.80 -4.76
C LYS A 21 -20.40 12.61 -3.29
N VAL A 22 -20.25 11.37 -2.83
CA VAL A 22 -19.90 11.05 -1.44
C VAL A 22 -18.51 11.58 -1.12
N HIS A 23 -17.51 11.30 -1.98
CA HIS A 23 -16.16 11.83 -1.83
C HIS A 23 -16.14 13.36 -1.74
N ARG A 24 -16.85 14.06 -2.64
CA ARG A 24 -16.93 15.54 -2.60
C ARG A 24 -17.46 16.05 -1.26
N THR A 25 -18.55 15.47 -0.76
CA THR A 25 -19.10 15.82 0.57
C THR A 25 -18.08 15.59 1.69
N LEU A 26 -17.28 14.52 1.63
CA LEU A 26 -16.24 14.25 2.61
C LEU A 26 -15.11 15.28 2.55
N PHE A 27 -14.67 15.66 1.34
CA PHE A 27 -13.70 16.74 1.16
C PHE A 27 -14.24 18.10 1.62
N ASP A 28 -15.52 18.40 1.40
CA ASP A 28 -16.15 19.62 1.89
C ASP A 28 -16.12 19.70 3.42
N ARG A 29 -16.30 18.56 4.11
CA ARG A 29 -16.18 18.47 5.58
C ARG A 29 -14.76 18.69 6.09
N LEU A 30 -13.73 18.38 5.30
CA LEU A 30 -12.34 18.72 5.62
C LEU A 30 -12.04 20.22 5.44
N GLY A 31 -13.00 21.00 4.95
CA GLY A 31 -12.89 22.44 4.81
C GLY A 31 -12.09 22.89 3.59
N PRO A 32 -11.96 24.21 3.39
CA PRO A 32 -11.28 24.78 2.24
C PRO A 32 -9.77 24.54 2.29
N GLY A 33 -9.15 24.48 1.11
CA GLY A 33 -7.71 24.36 0.95
C GLY A 33 -7.27 23.08 0.26
N ASP A 34 -5.96 22.93 0.15
CA ASP A 34 -5.34 21.73 -0.36
C ASP A 34 -5.38 20.63 0.72
N VAL A 35 -6.02 19.52 0.39
CA VAL A 35 -6.23 18.39 1.30
C VAL A 35 -5.31 17.27 0.85
N LYS A 36 -4.24 17.03 1.61
CA LYS A 36 -3.35 15.90 1.38
C LYS A 36 -4.16 14.60 1.46
N ALA A 37 -4.25 13.88 0.36
CA ALA A 37 -4.92 12.59 0.28
C ALA A 37 -3.90 11.49 0.00
N ALA A 38 -4.15 10.29 0.51
CA ALA A 38 -3.37 9.09 0.22
C ALA A 38 -4.27 7.90 -0.13
N ILE A 39 -3.82 7.07 -1.07
CA ILE A 39 -4.38 5.74 -1.31
C ILE A 39 -3.39 4.66 -0.85
N ILE A 40 -3.91 3.58 -0.28
CA ILE A 40 -3.09 2.43 0.13
C ILE A 40 -3.31 1.30 -0.87
N ASP A 41 -2.22 0.84 -1.49
CA ASP A 41 -2.26 -0.15 -2.58
C ASP A 41 -2.17 -1.61 -2.11
N THR A 42 -1.91 -1.84 -0.82
CA THR A 42 -1.75 -3.19 -0.25
C THR A 42 -2.86 -4.16 -0.62
N PRO A 43 -4.17 -3.83 -0.53
CA PRO A 43 -5.22 -4.83 -0.72
C PRO A 43 -5.19 -5.49 -2.11
N TYR A 44 -4.72 -4.78 -3.13
CA TYR A 44 -4.55 -5.28 -4.50
C TYR A 44 -3.09 -5.46 -4.92
N GLY A 45 -2.13 -5.30 -3.98
CA GLY A 45 -0.70 -5.33 -4.27
C GLY A 45 -0.17 -6.66 -4.82
N PHE A 46 -0.93 -7.75 -4.66
CA PHE A 46 -0.62 -9.06 -5.24
C PHE A 46 -0.96 -9.17 -6.74
N GLN A 47 -1.69 -8.20 -7.32
CA GLN A 47 -2.10 -8.27 -8.71
C GLN A 47 -1.00 -7.74 -9.62
N GLU A 48 -0.76 -8.45 -10.73
CA GLU A 48 0.20 -8.03 -11.79
C GLU A 48 -0.12 -6.62 -12.34
N ASN A 49 -1.38 -6.19 -12.28
CA ASN A 49 -1.84 -4.87 -12.73
C ASN A 49 -2.08 -3.89 -11.56
N ALA A 50 -1.40 -4.07 -10.42
CA ALA A 50 -1.54 -3.18 -9.26
C ALA A 50 -1.22 -1.71 -9.59
N ASP A 51 -0.20 -1.45 -10.41
CA ASP A 51 0.14 -0.11 -10.87
C ASP A 51 -0.99 0.55 -11.67
N ASP A 52 -1.67 -0.23 -12.54
CA ASP A 52 -2.83 0.26 -13.29
C ASP A 52 -4.01 0.60 -12.38
N LEU A 53 -4.24 -0.19 -11.32
CA LEU A 53 -5.29 0.06 -10.32
C LEU A 53 -5.01 1.37 -9.55
N SER A 54 -3.77 1.57 -9.13
CA SER A 54 -3.32 2.81 -8.51
C SER A 54 -3.51 3.99 -9.46
N ALA A 55 -3.03 3.89 -10.71
CA ALA A 55 -3.13 4.95 -11.71
C ALA A 55 -4.59 5.31 -12.04
N ARG A 56 -5.50 4.33 -12.14
CA ARG A 56 -6.94 4.58 -12.31
C ARG A 56 -7.53 5.34 -11.14
N THR A 57 -7.15 5.00 -9.92
CA THR A 57 -7.61 5.68 -8.72
C THR A 57 -7.09 7.12 -8.65
N VAL A 58 -5.81 7.34 -8.92
CA VAL A 58 -5.21 8.68 -9.01
C VAL A 58 -5.93 9.54 -10.04
N ARG A 59 -6.19 8.98 -11.24
CA ARG A 59 -6.93 9.67 -12.30
C ARG A 59 -8.35 10.04 -11.87
N PHE A 60 -9.05 9.14 -11.19
CA PHE A 60 -10.38 9.42 -10.65
C PHE A 60 -10.37 10.60 -9.68
N PHE A 61 -9.40 10.67 -8.76
CA PHE A 61 -9.28 11.80 -7.83
C PHE A 61 -9.01 13.11 -8.58
N ALA A 62 -8.09 13.10 -9.54
CA ALA A 62 -7.76 14.29 -10.32
C ALA A 62 -8.96 14.77 -11.18
N GLU A 63 -9.53 13.88 -11.99
CA GLU A 63 -10.53 14.25 -13.00
C GLU A 63 -11.94 14.39 -12.42
N SER A 64 -12.33 13.54 -11.47
CA SER A 64 -13.70 13.52 -10.93
C SER A 64 -13.85 14.34 -9.65
N LEU A 65 -12.79 14.46 -8.86
CA LEU A 65 -12.82 15.17 -7.56
C LEU A 65 -12.03 16.47 -7.57
N GLY A 66 -11.16 16.70 -8.56
CA GLY A 66 -10.29 17.87 -8.60
C GLY A 66 -9.25 17.87 -7.46
N ARG A 67 -8.80 16.67 -7.03
CA ARG A 67 -7.87 16.49 -5.90
C ARG A 67 -6.66 15.68 -6.34
N GLU A 68 -5.48 16.08 -5.88
CA GLU A 68 -4.28 15.26 -5.97
C GLU A 68 -4.26 14.22 -4.85
N VAL A 69 -3.70 13.05 -5.13
CA VAL A 69 -3.62 11.95 -4.17
C VAL A 69 -2.29 11.21 -4.33
N GLY A 70 -1.61 10.98 -3.21
CA GLY A 70 -0.39 10.18 -3.17
C GLY A 70 -0.70 8.69 -3.07
N VAL A 71 0.20 7.84 -3.57
CA VAL A 71 0.12 6.38 -3.41
C VAL A 71 1.06 5.96 -2.30
N ALA A 72 0.52 5.54 -1.16
CA ALA A 72 1.29 4.93 -0.09
C ALA A 72 1.58 3.47 -0.46
N SER A 73 2.65 3.26 -1.24
CA SER A 73 2.98 1.94 -1.76
C SER A 73 3.58 1.04 -0.68
N TYR A 74 2.81 0.04 -0.26
CA TYR A 74 3.20 -0.96 0.75
C TYR A 74 2.53 -2.28 0.39
N ARG A 75 2.89 -2.84 -0.76
CA ARG A 75 2.22 -4.03 -1.32
C ARG A 75 2.45 -5.27 -0.48
N THR A 76 3.67 -5.44 0.01
CA THR A 76 4.07 -6.53 0.89
C THR A 76 4.78 -5.98 2.13
N ARG A 77 4.99 -6.84 3.12
CA ARG A 77 5.83 -6.54 4.30
C ARG A 77 7.32 -6.82 4.07
N GLU A 78 7.67 -7.38 2.92
CA GLU A 78 9.02 -7.75 2.50
C GLU A 78 9.62 -6.64 1.64
N VAL A 79 9.48 -5.41 2.10
CA VAL A 79 10.06 -4.22 1.47
C VAL A 79 11.09 -3.61 2.41
N ASP A 80 12.02 -2.85 1.87
CA ASP A 80 13.05 -2.21 2.68
C ASP A 80 12.45 -1.19 3.68
N ALA A 81 13.26 -0.82 4.68
CA ALA A 81 12.83 0.06 5.75
C ALA A 81 12.44 1.48 5.25
N ILE A 82 13.07 1.97 4.18
CA ILE A 82 12.78 3.30 3.62
C ILE A 82 11.43 3.27 2.92
N THR A 83 11.14 2.23 2.13
CA THR A 83 9.83 2.04 1.49
C THR A 83 8.71 1.96 2.54
N THR A 84 8.92 1.18 3.60
CA THR A 84 7.98 1.08 4.73
C THR A 84 7.74 2.45 5.38
N ALA A 85 8.81 3.16 5.75
CA ALA A 85 8.72 4.46 6.41
C ALA A 85 8.02 5.51 5.53
N THR A 86 8.30 5.50 4.22
CA THR A 86 7.70 6.43 3.25
C THR A 86 6.21 6.21 3.14
N ALA A 87 5.76 4.96 2.96
CA ALA A 87 4.34 4.64 2.86
C ALA A 87 3.57 5.01 4.13
N VAL A 88 4.12 4.66 5.30
CA VAL A 88 3.49 4.97 6.60
C VAL A 88 3.44 6.48 6.83
N SER A 89 4.49 7.22 6.47
CA SER A 89 4.50 8.69 6.55
C SER A 89 3.44 9.33 5.66
N LEU A 90 3.20 8.78 4.46
CA LEU A 90 2.14 9.26 3.56
C LEU A 90 0.75 9.06 4.17
N VAL A 91 0.49 7.88 4.75
CA VAL A 91 -0.79 7.61 5.43
C VAL A 91 -0.99 8.56 6.60
N ARG A 92 0.00 8.71 7.48
CA ARG A 92 -0.08 9.57 8.68
C ARG A 92 -0.19 11.06 8.36
N GLY A 93 0.40 11.49 7.24
CA GLY A 93 0.40 12.89 6.82
C GLY A 93 -0.83 13.29 5.99
N ALA A 94 -1.65 12.32 5.56
CA ALA A 94 -2.85 12.57 4.80
C ALA A 94 -4.03 12.91 5.72
N ARG A 95 -4.89 13.82 5.28
CA ARG A 95 -6.17 14.15 5.93
C ARG A 95 -7.32 13.31 5.36
N TYR A 96 -7.10 12.71 4.19
CA TYR A 96 -8.01 11.79 3.52
C TYR A 96 -7.25 10.52 3.12
N VAL A 97 -7.60 9.38 3.68
CA VAL A 97 -6.99 8.07 3.38
C VAL A 97 -8.02 7.16 2.75
N MET A 98 -7.66 6.49 1.66
CA MET A 98 -8.53 5.49 1.03
C MET A 98 -7.81 4.16 0.76
N ALA A 99 -8.46 3.06 1.09
CA ALA A 99 -8.06 1.73 0.65
C ALA A 99 -9.30 1.01 0.08
N GLY A 100 -9.12 0.20 -0.96
CA GLY A 100 -10.25 -0.31 -1.73
C GLY A 100 -10.12 -1.78 -2.14
N PRO A 101 -10.12 -2.07 -3.44
CA PRO A 101 -10.41 -3.39 -3.98
C PRO A 101 -9.25 -4.37 -3.75
N GLY A 102 -9.51 -5.67 -3.91
CA GLY A 102 -8.48 -6.69 -3.85
C GLY A 102 -8.83 -7.84 -2.91
N SER A 103 -7.88 -8.26 -2.08
CA SER A 103 -8.02 -9.39 -1.16
C SER A 103 -7.96 -8.94 0.31
N PRO A 104 -9.00 -9.24 1.12
CA PRO A 104 -8.99 -8.90 2.54
C PRO A 104 -7.95 -9.71 3.32
N SER A 105 -7.74 -10.98 2.99
CA SER A 105 -6.74 -11.85 3.63
C SER A 105 -5.31 -11.39 3.32
N TYR A 106 -5.07 -10.92 2.08
CA TYR A 106 -3.78 -10.35 1.68
C TYR A 106 -3.49 -9.04 2.41
N ALA A 107 -4.48 -8.14 2.47
CA ALA A 107 -4.37 -6.90 3.24
C ALA A 107 -4.02 -7.18 4.71
N LEU A 108 -4.77 -8.08 5.37
CA LEU A 108 -4.49 -8.48 6.76
C LEU A 108 -3.10 -9.08 6.93
N ARG A 109 -2.65 -9.96 6.02
CA ARG A 109 -1.31 -10.57 6.09
C ARG A 109 -0.22 -9.52 6.16
N HIS A 110 -0.38 -8.37 5.51
CA HIS A 110 0.63 -7.33 5.46
C HIS A 110 0.42 -6.24 6.53
N TRP A 111 -0.82 -5.91 6.88
CA TRP A 111 -1.14 -4.86 7.86
C TRP A 111 -1.16 -5.31 9.31
N ALA A 112 -1.64 -6.53 9.60
CA ALA A 112 -1.82 -7.00 10.96
C ALA A 112 -0.46 -7.09 11.71
N GLY A 113 -0.43 -6.50 12.91
CA GLY A 113 0.79 -6.37 13.72
C GLY A 113 1.86 -5.45 13.11
N GLY A 114 1.53 -4.71 12.04
CA GLY A 114 2.45 -3.85 11.31
C GLY A 114 2.12 -2.36 11.42
N PRO A 115 2.97 -1.49 10.84
CA PRO A 115 2.87 -0.05 11.01
C PRO A 115 1.68 0.59 10.30
N VAL A 116 1.14 -0.06 9.26
CA VAL A 116 -0.06 0.44 8.56
C VAL A 116 -1.30 0.35 9.45
N ALA A 117 -1.51 -0.75 10.16
CA ALA A 117 -2.66 -0.89 11.07
C ALA A 117 -2.63 0.19 12.18
N SER A 118 -1.45 0.47 12.74
CA SER A 118 -1.27 1.58 13.69
C SER A 118 -1.57 2.94 13.04
N ALA A 119 -1.08 3.21 11.83
CA ALA A 119 -1.36 4.47 11.14
C ALA A 119 -2.87 4.68 10.87
N LEU A 120 -3.60 3.60 10.53
CA LEU A 120 -5.06 3.65 10.35
C LEU A 120 -5.81 3.91 11.67
N SER A 121 -5.37 3.29 12.77
CA SER A 121 -5.93 3.56 14.11
C SER A 121 -5.72 5.01 14.51
N ASP A 122 -4.50 5.52 14.35
CA ASP A 122 -4.16 6.90 14.71
C ASP A 122 -5.01 7.90 13.91
N HIS A 123 -5.26 7.63 12.63
CA HIS A 123 -6.13 8.47 11.78
C HIS A 123 -7.56 8.60 12.33
N LEU A 124 -8.11 7.53 12.91
CA LEU A 124 -9.43 7.52 13.53
C LEU A 124 -9.47 8.28 14.86
N GLU A 125 -8.33 8.40 15.54
CA GLU A 125 -8.19 9.11 16.81
C GLU A 125 -7.86 10.60 16.63
N THR A 126 -6.98 10.93 15.68
CA THR A 126 -6.43 12.29 15.52
C THR A 126 -7.29 13.18 14.61
N GLY A 127 -8.15 12.59 13.79
CA GLY A 127 -8.98 13.33 12.82
C GLY A 127 -8.54 13.15 11.38
N GLY A 128 -9.50 13.36 10.48
CA GLY A 128 -9.40 13.07 9.06
C GLY A 128 -10.48 12.10 8.60
N VAL A 129 -10.45 11.77 7.31
CA VAL A 129 -11.38 10.81 6.70
C VAL A 129 -10.64 9.52 6.37
N LEU A 130 -11.10 8.39 6.92
CA LEU A 130 -10.65 7.05 6.53
C LEU A 130 -11.76 6.37 5.72
N THR A 131 -11.52 6.16 4.43
CA THR A 131 -12.47 5.49 3.52
C THR A 131 -11.97 4.10 3.17
N MET A 132 -12.70 3.07 3.60
CA MET A 132 -12.41 1.67 3.31
C MET A 132 -13.50 1.09 2.43
N ALA A 133 -13.12 0.59 1.25
CA ALA A 133 -14.05 0.00 0.30
C ALA A 133 -13.75 -1.49 0.08
N SER A 134 -14.77 -2.28 -0.24
CA SER A 134 -14.62 -3.68 -0.68
C SER A 134 -13.63 -4.49 0.20
N ALA A 135 -12.55 -5.02 -0.35
CA ALA A 135 -11.60 -5.85 0.38
C ALA A 135 -11.03 -5.16 1.64
N ALA A 136 -10.72 -3.87 1.56
CA ALA A 136 -10.24 -3.12 2.71
C ALA A 136 -11.32 -2.97 3.80
N ALA A 137 -12.59 -2.81 3.42
CA ALA A 137 -13.71 -2.68 4.38
C ALA A 137 -13.86 -3.91 5.28
N LEU A 138 -13.67 -5.11 4.72
CA LEU A 138 -13.71 -6.38 5.45
C LEU A 138 -12.70 -6.47 6.60
N THR A 139 -11.60 -5.72 6.53
CA THR A 139 -10.54 -5.73 7.54
C THR A 139 -10.87 -4.92 8.80
N LEU A 140 -11.88 -4.05 8.75
CA LEU A 140 -12.18 -3.09 9.82
C LEU A 140 -12.74 -3.73 11.09
N GLY A 141 -13.51 -4.81 10.94
CA GLY A 141 -14.19 -5.47 12.04
C GLY A 141 -13.27 -6.34 12.89
N ALA A 142 -13.82 -6.95 13.94
CA ALA A 142 -13.12 -7.97 14.73
C ALA A 142 -12.90 -9.26 13.93
N LEU A 143 -13.73 -9.51 12.92
CA LEU A 143 -13.70 -10.68 12.06
C LEU A 143 -13.70 -10.25 10.60
N THR A 144 -12.97 -11.00 9.77
CA THR A 144 -12.80 -10.77 8.34
C THR A 144 -13.10 -12.04 7.57
N ILE A 145 -13.84 -11.92 6.47
CA ILE A 145 -14.10 -13.02 5.56
C ILE A 145 -12.93 -13.16 4.56
N PRO A 146 -12.23 -14.31 4.51
CA PRO A 146 -11.25 -14.60 3.45
C PRO A 146 -11.99 -14.98 2.16
N VAL A 147 -12.49 -13.95 1.45
CA VAL A 147 -13.45 -14.13 0.36
C VAL A 147 -12.90 -15.03 -0.76
N TYR A 148 -11.64 -14.86 -1.17
CA TYR A 148 -11.09 -15.65 -2.28
C TYR A 148 -10.87 -17.10 -1.90
N GLU A 149 -10.42 -17.34 -0.68
CA GLU A 149 -10.22 -18.67 -0.12
C GLU A 149 -11.56 -19.43 -0.08
N ILE A 150 -12.62 -18.80 0.41
CA ILE A 150 -13.94 -19.43 0.50
C ILE A 150 -14.63 -19.54 -0.87
N TYR A 151 -14.62 -18.46 -1.67
CA TYR A 151 -15.39 -18.38 -2.91
C TYR A 151 -14.67 -19.01 -4.11
N LYS A 152 -13.37 -18.73 -4.29
CA LYS A 152 -12.60 -19.17 -5.46
C LYS A 152 -11.86 -20.48 -5.21
N VAL A 153 -11.21 -20.63 -4.05
CA VAL A 153 -10.43 -21.85 -3.72
C VAL A 153 -11.35 -22.97 -3.23
N GLY A 154 -12.45 -22.61 -2.54
CA GLY A 154 -13.44 -23.55 -2.05
C GLY A 154 -13.18 -24.03 -0.62
N GLU A 155 -12.41 -23.28 0.16
CA GLU A 155 -12.20 -23.57 1.58
C GLU A 155 -13.51 -23.52 2.38
N SER A 156 -13.55 -24.24 3.50
CA SER A 156 -14.70 -24.19 4.41
C SER A 156 -14.86 -22.79 5.01
N PRO A 157 -16.10 -22.29 5.20
CA PRO A 157 -16.31 -20.97 5.76
C PRO A 157 -15.70 -20.85 7.16
N SER A 158 -14.76 -19.93 7.29
CA SER A 158 -14.09 -19.58 8.55
C SER A 158 -13.82 -18.08 8.59
N TRP A 159 -13.65 -17.56 9.80
CA TRP A 159 -13.26 -16.17 10.03
C TRP A 159 -11.75 -16.05 10.18
N LEU A 160 -11.16 -15.02 9.57
CA LEU A 160 -9.88 -14.49 10.00
C LEU A 160 -10.10 -13.43 11.09
N PRO A 161 -9.15 -13.24 12.03
CA PRO A 161 -9.12 -12.05 12.87
C PRO A 161 -8.98 -10.81 12.00
N GLY A 162 -9.83 -9.81 12.20
CA GLY A 162 -9.70 -8.51 11.54
C GLY A 162 -8.73 -7.58 12.28
N LEU A 163 -8.64 -6.33 11.82
CA LEU A 163 -7.84 -5.30 12.50
C LEU A 163 -8.52 -4.75 13.76
N ASP A 164 -9.82 -5.01 13.92
CA ASP A 164 -10.66 -4.52 15.02
C ASP A 164 -10.57 -3.00 15.23
N LEU A 165 -10.60 -2.24 14.13
CA LEU A 165 -10.62 -0.77 14.17
C LEU A 165 -12.03 -0.21 14.41
N LEU A 166 -13.07 -0.97 14.07
CA LEU A 166 -14.46 -0.54 14.18
C LEU A 166 -14.92 -0.45 15.65
N ALA A 167 -14.62 -1.46 16.47
CA ALA A 167 -15.14 -1.49 17.84
C ALA A 167 -14.56 -0.38 18.73
N PRO A 168 -13.24 -0.11 18.75
CA PRO A 168 -12.68 1.00 19.52
C PRO A 168 -13.18 2.38 19.07
N SER A 169 -13.41 2.57 17.77
CA SER A 169 -13.80 3.86 17.20
C SER A 169 -15.29 4.16 17.34
N THR A 170 -16.15 3.14 17.25
CA THR A 170 -17.61 3.31 17.20
C THR A 170 -18.36 2.68 18.38
N GLY A 171 -17.76 1.69 19.05
CA GLY A 171 -18.44 0.80 20.00
C GLY A 171 -19.15 -0.39 19.34
N LEU A 172 -19.09 -0.52 18.01
CA LEU A 172 -19.75 -1.60 17.28
C LEU A 172 -18.83 -2.82 17.15
N LYS A 173 -19.16 -3.90 17.85
CA LYS A 173 -18.53 -5.21 17.65
C LYS A 173 -19.17 -5.90 16.44
N ALA A 174 -18.59 -5.73 15.26
CA ALA A 174 -19.16 -6.27 14.02
C ALA A 174 -18.12 -6.86 13.07
N ALA A 175 -18.60 -7.76 12.21
CA ALA A 175 -17.94 -8.13 10.95
C ALA A 175 -18.53 -7.28 9.82
N VAL A 176 -17.67 -6.60 9.06
CA VAL A 176 -18.10 -5.73 7.95
C VAL A 176 -18.17 -6.54 6.66
N VAL A 177 -19.32 -6.50 5.98
CA VAL A 177 -19.56 -7.26 4.74
C VAL A 177 -19.99 -6.30 3.63
N PRO A 178 -19.06 -5.84 2.78
CA PRO A 178 -19.35 -5.02 1.61
C PRO A 178 -19.97 -5.88 0.50
N HIS A 179 -20.38 -5.27 -0.63
CA HIS A 179 -21.06 -6.00 -1.71
C HIS A 179 -22.21 -6.88 -1.18
N TYR A 180 -22.96 -6.34 -0.23
CA TYR A 180 -23.90 -7.15 0.56
C TYR A 180 -25.08 -7.66 -0.28
N ASP A 181 -25.55 -6.85 -1.23
CA ASP A 181 -26.60 -7.14 -2.20
C ASP A 181 -26.08 -7.81 -3.50
N ASN A 182 -24.81 -8.21 -3.56
CA ASN A 182 -24.18 -8.70 -4.79
C ASN A 182 -25.00 -9.81 -5.48
N ALA A 183 -25.14 -9.68 -6.79
CA ALA A 183 -25.94 -10.57 -7.63
C ALA A 183 -25.23 -11.01 -8.92
N GLU A 184 -23.91 -10.79 -9.02
CA GLU A 184 -23.12 -11.10 -10.21
C GLU A 184 -23.03 -12.60 -10.54
N GLY A 185 -23.34 -13.48 -9.58
CA GLY A 185 -23.28 -14.93 -9.77
C GLY A 185 -24.29 -15.50 -10.78
N GLY A 186 -25.36 -14.76 -11.10
CA GLY A 186 -26.40 -15.18 -12.05
C GLY A 186 -27.19 -16.42 -11.59
N ASN A 187 -26.61 -17.61 -11.75
CA ASN A 187 -27.23 -18.90 -11.43
C ASN A 187 -26.95 -19.41 -10.00
N HIS A 188 -26.16 -18.70 -9.21
CA HIS A 188 -25.85 -19.07 -7.82
C HIS A 188 -25.82 -17.84 -6.89
N ASP A 189 -26.02 -18.10 -5.60
CA ASP A 189 -26.10 -17.04 -4.57
C ASP A 189 -24.71 -16.47 -4.27
N THR A 190 -24.51 -15.21 -4.67
CA THR A 190 -23.26 -14.45 -4.47
C THR A 190 -23.47 -13.22 -3.58
N ARG A 191 -24.64 -13.13 -2.91
CA ARG A 191 -24.90 -12.09 -1.93
C ARG A 191 -23.87 -12.16 -0.80
N PHE A 192 -23.75 -11.08 -0.04
CA PHE A 192 -22.88 -11.00 1.13
C PHE A 192 -21.40 -11.17 0.77
N CYS A 193 -20.93 -10.42 -0.23
CA CYS A 193 -19.54 -10.47 -0.72
C CYS A 193 -19.13 -11.83 -1.31
N TYR A 194 -19.92 -12.37 -2.24
CA TYR A 194 -19.70 -13.67 -2.91
C TYR A 194 -19.82 -14.91 -1.99
N ILE A 195 -20.29 -14.74 -0.76
CA ILE A 195 -20.38 -15.83 0.22
C ILE A 195 -21.67 -16.62 0.07
N GLY A 196 -22.79 -15.93 -0.16
CA GLY A 196 -24.13 -16.51 -0.23
C GLY A 196 -24.70 -16.91 1.14
N GLU A 197 -26.02 -17.00 1.24
CA GLU A 197 -26.75 -17.19 2.50
C GLU A 197 -26.32 -18.45 3.26
N ARG A 198 -26.10 -19.56 2.53
CA ARG A 198 -25.72 -20.84 3.15
C ARG A 198 -24.40 -20.74 3.91
N ARG A 199 -23.38 -20.13 3.30
CA ARG A 199 -22.06 -19.99 3.92
C ARG A 199 -22.06 -18.87 4.98
N LEU A 200 -22.81 -17.78 4.76
CA LEU A 200 -22.94 -16.73 5.76
C LEU A 200 -23.57 -17.27 7.06
N ARG A 201 -24.60 -18.12 6.98
CA ARG A 201 -25.18 -18.76 8.18
C ARG A 201 -24.21 -19.66 8.93
N GLU A 202 -23.27 -20.29 8.23
CA GLU A 202 -22.20 -21.07 8.87
C GLU A 202 -21.24 -20.15 9.61
N LEU A 203 -20.80 -19.08 8.96
CA LEU A 203 -19.97 -18.05 9.58
C LEU A 203 -20.66 -17.43 10.80
N GLU A 204 -21.95 -17.09 10.72
CA GLU A 204 -22.74 -16.53 11.84
C GLU A 204 -22.76 -17.45 13.08
N ARG A 205 -22.67 -18.78 12.92
CA ARG A 205 -22.61 -19.72 14.06
C ARG A 205 -21.27 -19.69 14.80
N GLN A 206 -20.22 -19.24 14.12
CA GLN A 206 -18.86 -19.19 14.66
C GLN A 206 -18.54 -17.83 15.28
N MET A 207 -19.42 -16.84 15.13
CA MET A 207 -19.20 -15.48 15.63
C MET A 207 -19.26 -15.46 17.17
N PRO A 208 -18.34 -14.76 17.85
CA PRO A 208 -18.42 -14.55 19.29
C PRO A 208 -19.68 -13.80 19.67
N ASP A 209 -20.20 -14.07 20.87
CA ASP A 209 -21.37 -13.39 21.42
C ASP A 209 -21.23 -11.86 21.36
N GLY A 210 -22.35 -11.20 21.08
CA GLY A 210 -22.43 -9.75 20.89
C GLY A 210 -21.84 -9.23 19.59
N THR A 211 -21.33 -10.10 18.70
CA THR A 211 -20.84 -9.69 17.37
C THR A 211 -21.97 -9.82 16.34
N PHE A 212 -22.12 -8.82 15.48
CA PHE A 212 -23.13 -8.83 14.40
C PHE A 212 -22.51 -8.57 13.03
N VAL A 213 -23.28 -8.77 11.96
CA VAL A 213 -22.86 -8.46 10.59
C VAL A 213 -23.36 -7.06 10.22
N LEU A 214 -22.42 -6.19 9.82
CA LEU A 214 -22.71 -4.90 9.22
C LEU A 214 -22.54 -5.01 7.70
N GLY A 215 -23.65 -5.21 7.01
CA GLY A 215 -23.71 -5.29 5.56
C GLY A 215 -23.75 -3.92 4.89
N VAL A 216 -22.96 -3.70 3.83
CA VAL A 216 -23.01 -2.50 3.01
C VAL A 216 -23.21 -2.89 1.55
N ASP A 217 -24.31 -2.45 0.96
CA ASP A 217 -24.66 -2.76 -0.43
C ASP A 217 -23.69 -2.13 -1.43
N GLY A 218 -23.67 -2.65 -2.66
CA GLY A 218 -22.91 -2.08 -3.75
C GLY A 218 -23.30 -0.63 -4.03
N HIS A 219 -22.35 0.20 -4.46
CA HIS A 219 -22.55 1.63 -4.69
C HIS A 219 -23.24 2.36 -3.52
N THR A 220 -22.96 1.93 -2.29
CA THR A 220 -23.52 2.47 -1.05
C THR A 220 -22.39 2.69 -0.05
N ALA A 221 -22.52 3.71 0.78
CA ALA A 221 -21.59 4.05 1.83
C ALA A 221 -22.32 4.25 3.17
N VAL A 222 -21.74 3.76 4.26
CA VAL A 222 -22.03 4.25 5.61
C VAL A 222 -20.91 5.17 6.05
N ILE A 223 -21.29 6.34 6.56
CA ILE A 223 -20.37 7.36 7.06
C ILE A 223 -20.60 7.47 8.56
N PHE A 224 -19.62 7.04 9.34
CA PHE A 224 -19.56 7.21 10.78
C PHE A 224 -18.85 8.52 11.09
N ASP A 225 -19.61 9.48 11.63
CA ASP A 225 -19.07 10.69 12.23
C ASP A 225 -18.81 10.40 13.72
N LEU A 226 -17.54 10.20 14.07
CA LEU A 226 -17.15 9.71 15.39
C LEU A 226 -17.29 10.80 16.46
N ASP A 227 -17.18 12.07 16.06
CA ASP A 227 -17.34 13.22 16.95
C ASP A 227 -18.83 13.45 17.26
N ARG A 228 -19.69 13.41 16.23
CA ARG A 228 -21.16 13.58 16.40
C ARG A 228 -21.88 12.32 16.86
N ARG A 229 -21.17 11.18 16.83
CA ARG A 229 -21.69 9.82 17.10
C ARG A 229 -22.90 9.48 16.25
N THR A 230 -22.79 9.74 14.95
CA THR A 230 -23.86 9.46 13.96
C THR A 230 -23.38 8.56 12.85
N ALA A 231 -24.27 7.70 12.35
CA ALA A 231 -24.07 6.91 11.13
C ALA A 231 -25.08 7.39 10.07
N SER A 232 -24.59 7.84 8.92
CA SER A 232 -25.42 8.25 7.78
C SER A 232 -25.18 7.36 6.57
N VAL A 233 -26.25 6.99 5.87
CA VAL A 233 -26.21 6.12 4.68
C VAL A 233 -26.36 6.95 3.42
N ALA A 234 -25.47 6.75 2.45
CA ALA A 234 -25.49 7.43 1.16
C ALA A 234 -25.26 6.44 0.01
N GLY A 235 -25.71 6.78 -1.20
CA GLY A 235 -25.58 5.92 -2.38
C GLY A 235 -26.91 5.33 -2.83
N ARG A 236 -26.87 4.14 -3.43
CA ARG A 236 -28.02 3.54 -4.14
C ARG A 236 -28.82 2.53 -3.33
N GLY A 237 -28.16 1.80 -2.44
CA GLY A 237 -28.74 0.72 -1.65
C GLY A 237 -28.95 1.12 -0.19
N GLY A 238 -28.67 0.18 0.71
CA GLY A 238 -28.74 0.37 2.14
C GLY A 238 -27.58 -0.26 2.91
N VAL A 239 -27.70 -0.13 4.22
CA VAL A 239 -26.80 -0.73 5.21
C VAL A 239 -27.63 -1.68 6.04
N THR A 240 -27.20 -2.93 6.13
CA THR A 240 -27.93 -3.98 6.85
C THR A 240 -27.25 -4.28 8.17
N VAL A 241 -28.01 -4.21 9.27
CA VAL A 241 -27.61 -4.84 10.53
C VAL A 241 -28.21 -6.24 10.55
N ARG A 242 -27.36 -7.26 10.71
CA ARG A 242 -27.80 -8.67 10.76
C ARG A 242 -27.23 -9.41 11.96
N ALA A 243 -28.09 -10.13 12.66
CA ALA A 243 -27.71 -11.02 13.76
C ALA A 243 -28.57 -12.29 13.73
N HIS A 244 -27.93 -13.46 13.84
CA HIS A 244 -28.58 -14.78 13.87
C HIS A 244 -29.62 -14.99 12.75
N GLY A 245 -29.29 -14.56 11.53
CA GLY A 245 -30.17 -14.69 10.38
C GLY A 245 -31.36 -13.74 10.33
N GLN A 246 -31.47 -12.80 11.29
CA GLN A 246 -32.44 -11.70 11.27
C GLN A 246 -31.76 -10.43 10.78
N SER A 247 -32.47 -9.58 10.06
CA SER A 247 -31.88 -8.39 9.43
C SER A 247 -32.81 -7.19 9.48
N THR A 248 -32.20 -6.01 9.61
CA THR A 248 -32.84 -4.71 9.50
C THR A 248 -32.00 -3.85 8.56
N ILE A 249 -32.66 -3.20 7.59
CA ILE A 249 -32.00 -2.40 6.54
C ILE A 249 -32.22 -0.93 6.84
N PHE A 250 -31.13 -0.16 6.84
CA PHE A 250 -31.11 1.30 6.84
C PHE A 250 -30.85 1.79 5.41
N PRO A 251 -31.88 2.27 4.70
CA PRO A 251 -31.73 2.70 3.30
C PRO A 251 -30.94 4.00 3.17
N SER A 252 -30.45 4.28 1.96
CA SER A 252 -29.84 5.57 1.60
C SER A 252 -30.70 6.77 2.04
N GLY A 253 -30.04 7.78 2.62
CA GLY A 253 -30.69 8.93 3.24
C GLY A 253 -30.96 8.78 4.74
N SER A 254 -30.80 7.58 5.31
CA SER A 254 -30.90 7.39 6.77
C SER A 254 -29.76 8.10 7.50
N GLU A 255 -30.07 8.73 8.64
CA GLU A 255 -29.10 9.21 9.63
C GLU A 255 -29.57 8.79 11.02
N VAL A 256 -28.75 8.03 11.73
CA VAL A 256 -29.05 7.51 13.07
C VAL A 256 -27.88 7.71 14.01
N LYS A 257 -28.11 7.52 15.31
CA LYS A 257 -27.01 7.39 16.27
C LYS A 257 -26.26 6.07 16.06
N ILE A 258 -24.96 6.05 16.29
CA ILE A 258 -24.14 4.84 16.12
C ILE A 258 -24.67 3.71 17.02
N GLU A 259 -25.04 4.06 18.24
CA GLU A 259 -25.60 3.15 19.26
C GLU A 259 -26.88 2.46 18.78
N THR A 260 -27.68 3.13 17.94
CA THR A 260 -28.88 2.53 17.36
C THR A 260 -28.55 1.27 16.56
N LEU A 261 -27.41 1.22 15.87
CA LEU A 261 -27.01 0.01 15.14
C LEU A 261 -26.70 -1.16 16.11
N ALA A 262 -26.08 -0.87 17.25
CA ALA A 262 -25.82 -1.87 18.29
C ALA A 262 -27.12 -2.34 18.97
N ASP A 263 -28.03 -1.43 19.29
CA ASP A 263 -29.32 -1.75 19.90
C ASP A 263 -30.17 -2.63 18.97
N VAL A 264 -30.18 -2.31 17.68
CA VAL A 264 -30.84 -3.13 16.65
C VAL A 264 -30.19 -4.51 16.58
N ALA A 265 -28.85 -4.59 16.56
CA ALA A 265 -28.15 -5.88 16.56
C ALA A 265 -28.52 -6.74 17.79
N ALA A 266 -28.57 -6.15 18.98
CA ALA A 266 -28.95 -6.85 20.21
C ALA A 266 -30.40 -7.36 20.17
N ARG A 267 -31.35 -6.55 19.68
CA ARG A 267 -32.75 -6.96 19.51
C ARG A 267 -32.93 -8.07 18.48
N LEU A 268 -32.20 -7.99 17.36
CA LEU A 268 -32.21 -9.03 16.34
C LEU A 268 -31.63 -10.34 16.90
N ALA A 269 -30.57 -10.26 17.70
CA ALA A 269 -29.99 -11.42 18.36
C ALA A 269 -30.99 -12.10 19.32
N SER A 270 -31.82 -11.33 20.01
CA SER A 270 -32.93 -11.83 20.84
C SER A 270 -34.22 -12.13 20.05
N ARG A 271 -34.17 -12.17 18.70
CA ARG A 271 -35.32 -12.42 17.80
C ARG A 271 -36.50 -11.48 18.03
N THR A 272 -36.23 -10.26 18.47
CA THR A 272 -37.23 -9.22 18.66
C THR A 272 -37.37 -8.42 17.37
N PRO A 273 -38.56 -8.31 16.77
CA PRO A 273 -38.77 -7.48 15.58
C PRO A 273 -38.32 -6.03 15.84
N VAL A 274 -37.68 -5.44 14.84
CA VAL A 274 -37.23 -4.04 14.87
C VAL A 274 -37.91 -3.32 13.71
N ASP A 275 -38.76 -2.36 14.05
CA ASP A 275 -39.23 -1.34 13.12
C ASP A 275 -38.37 -0.09 13.32
N ILE A 276 -37.77 0.40 12.24
CA ILE A 276 -36.93 1.61 12.27
C ILE A 276 -37.72 2.87 11.89
N GLY A 277 -39.03 2.75 11.61
CA GLY A 277 -39.91 3.89 11.36
C GLY A 277 -39.53 4.71 10.13
N TRP A 278 -38.84 4.09 9.16
CA TRP A 278 -38.39 4.79 7.95
C TRP A 278 -39.48 4.75 6.87
N GLU A 279 -39.90 5.94 6.43
CA GLU A 279 -40.75 6.10 5.26
C GLU A 279 -39.90 6.49 4.03
N PRO A 280 -40.06 5.80 2.89
CA PRO A 280 -39.33 6.15 1.69
C PRO A 280 -39.71 7.55 1.21
N ALA A 281 -38.69 8.41 1.02
CA ALA A 281 -38.83 9.57 0.14
C ALA A 281 -39.23 9.06 -1.27
N PRO A 282 -40.10 9.77 -2.02
CA PRO A 282 -40.57 9.31 -3.33
C PRO A 282 -39.40 9.03 -4.27
N VAL A 283 -39.29 7.78 -4.73
CA VAL A 283 -38.26 7.33 -5.68
C VAL A 283 -38.84 7.43 -7.10
N GLU A 284 -38.14 8.12 -8.02
CA GLU A 284 -38.47 8.10 -9.45
C GLU A 284 -38.23 6.69 -10.04
N PRO A 285 -39.13 6.16 -10.89
CA PRO A 285 -39.14 4.74 -11.22
C PRO A 285 -38.18 4.33 -12.36
N GLY A 286 -37.41 3.26 -12.11
CA GLY A 286 -36.76 2.39 -13.11
C GLY A 286 -35.59 1.63 -12.47
N ILE A 287 -35.36 0.32 -12.61
CA ILE A 287 -35.84 -0.75 -13.49
C ILE A 287 -35.77 -2.04 -12.65
N ARG A 288 -36.79 -2.91 -12.76
CA ARG A 288 -36.86 -4.23 -12.10
C ARG A 288 -36.20 -5.32 -12.95
N SER A 289 -35.58 -6.32 -12.32
CA SER A 289 -35.43 -7.68 -12.86
C SER A 289 -35.02 -8.62 -11.70
N ALA A 290 -35.92 -9.45 -11.15
CA ALA A 290 -36.40 -10.78 -11.58
C ALA A 290 -35.45 -11.94 -11.18
N ALA A 291 -35.89 -12.75 -10.21
CA ALA A 291 -35.40 -14.11 -9.93
C ALA A 291 -36.14 -15.11 -10.85
N PRO A 292 -35.64 -16.35 -11.17
CA PRO A 292 -35.77 -17.48 -10.23
C PRO A 292 -34.83 -18.73 -10.39
N ASN A 293 -34.74 -19.51 -9.29
CA ASN A 293 -34.78 -20.99 -9.12
C ASN A 293 -33.75 -22.03 -9.67
N ALA A 294 -33.34 -22.89 -8.71
CA ALA A 294 -33.26 -24.37 -8.70
C ALA A 294 -31.96 -25.16 -9.07
N ARG A 295 -31.23 -25.55 -7.99
CA ARG A 295 -30.53 -26.83 -7.61
C ARG A 295 -29.58 -27.58 -8.60
N PRO A 296 -28.41 -28.06 -8.10
CA PRO A 296 -27.68 -29.21 -8.64
C PRO A 296 -27.50 -30.39 -7.64
N GLU A 297 -27.27 -31.59 -8.18
CA GLU A 297 -26.81 -32.82 -7.50
C GLU A 297 -25.31 -33.10 -7.81
N GLY A 298 -24.59 -33.68 -6.82
CA GLY A 298 -23.38 -34.53 -6.93
C GLY A 298 -22.09 -33.89 -7.47
N GLY A 299 -20.87 -34.15 -7.01
CA GLY A 299 -20.26 -35.06 -6.03
C GLY A 299 -18.73 -35.09 -6.29
N LEU A 300 -17.93 -35.09 -5.21
CA LEU A 300 -16.55 -35.63 -4.94
C LEU A 300 -15.60 -35.98 -6.11
N ALA A 301 -14.26 -35.93 -6.07
CA ALA A 301 -13.15 -35.50 -5.21
C ALA A 301 -11.82 -36.07 -5.83
N VAL A 302 -10.65 -35.66 -5.30
CA VAL A 302 -9.37 -36.44 -5.12
C VAL A 302 -8.05 -35.95 -5.80
N SER A 303 -7.16 -35.42 -4.93
CA SER A 303 -5.69 -35.60 -4.61
C SER A 303 -4.50 -35.76 -5.59
N GLY A 304 -3.36 -35.15 -5.15
CA GLY A 304 -1.95 -35.65 -5.12
C GLY A 304 -0.97 -35.00 -6.12
N SER A 305 0.35 -34.73 -5.93
CA SER A 305 1.42 -35.01 -4.94
C SER A 305 2.71 -34.19 -5.31
N THR A 306 3.64 -34.02 -4.36
CA THR A 306 4.97 -33.32 -4.33
C THR A 306 6.19 -34.11 -4.87
N LEU A 307 7.37 -33.46 -5.09
CA LEU A 307 8.79 -33.98 -4.98
C LEU A 307 9.89 -32.86 -5.07
N GLY A 308 11.08 -33.00 -4.42
CA GLY A 308 12.20 -32.00 -4.27
C GLY A 308 13.64 -32.49 -4.61
N HIS A 309 14.71 -31.65 -4.44
CA HIS A 309 16.17 -31.95 -4.70
C HIS A 309 17.20 -31.17 -3.79
N SER A 310 18.45 -31.69 -3.67
CA SER A 310 19.58 -31.46 -2.70
C SER A 310 20.65 -30.34 -3.03
N ARG A 311 21.51 -29.87 -2.09
CA ARG A 311 22.49 -28.72 -2.23
C ARG A 311 23.98 -28.96 -1.77
N GLU A 312 24.95 -28.20 -2.34
CA GLU A 312 26.45 -28.19 -2.16
C GLU A 312 27.00 -27.54 -0.84
N PRO A 313 28.33 -27.53 -0.53
CA PRO A 313 28.96 -26.93 0.70
C PRO A 313 29.29 -25.41 0.66
N VAL A 314 29.24 -24.70 1.80
CA VAL A 314 29.21 -23.22 1.87
C VAL A 314 30.55 -22.51 1.68
N GLN A 315 31.66 -23.05 2.19
CA GLN A 315 32.94 -22.34 2.17
C GLN A 315 33.49 -22.12 0.75
N LEU A 316 33.20 -23.04 -0.18
CA LEU A 316 33.59 -22.91 -1.58
C LEU A 316 32.90 -21.71 -2.24
N THR A 317 31.59 -21.55 -1.98
CA THR A 317 30.82 -20.41 -2.50
C THR A 317 31.32 -19.07 -1.93
N VAL A 318 31.73 -19.04 -0.66
CA VAL A 318 32.27 -17.82 -0.03
C VAL A 318 33.60 -17.43 -0.65
N ALA A 319 34.52 -18.37 -0.83
CA ALA A 319 35.84 -18.10 -1.39
C ALA A 319 35.77 -17.59 -2.84
N ASP A 320 34.89 -18.19 -3.66
CA ASP A 320 34.71 -17.78 -5.05
C ASP A 320 34.16 -16.34 -5.16
N GLN A 321 33.16 -16.01 -4.33
CA GLN A 321 32.56 -14.68 -4.36
C GLN A 321 33.47 -13.62 -3.72
N GLU A 322 34.21 -13.95 -2.67
CA GLU A 322 35.22 -13.05 -2.10
C GLU A 322 36.29 -12.69 -3.13
N GLY A 323 36.81 -13.66 -3.88
CA GLY A 323 37.76 -13.43 -4.96
C GLY A 323 37.20 -12.49 -6.04
N ALA A 324 35.96 -12.73 -6.47
CA ALA A 324 35.28 -11.91 -7.47
C ALA A 324 35.10 -10.45 -7.02
N VAL A 325 34.78 -10.22 -5.73
CA VAL A 325 34.66 -8.87 -5.17
C VAL A 325 36.01 -8.15 -5.16
N VAL A 326 37.07 -8.85 -4.73
CA VAL A 326 38.42 -8.26 -4.66
C VAL A 326 38.92 -7.88 -6.06
N ASP A 327 38.74 -8.75 -7.05
CA ASP A 327 39.15 -8.50 -8.43
C ASP A 327 38.35 -7.35 -9.05
N ALA A 328 37.03 -7.31 -8.85
CA ALA A 328 36.19 -6.23 -9.36
C ALA A 328 36.59 -4.88 -8.76
N LEU A 329 36.88 -4.82 -7.45
CA LEU A 329 37.36 -3.60 -6.80
C LEU A 329 38.75 -3.17 -7.30
N ALA A 330 39.67 -4.11 -7.55
CA ALA A 330 41.00 -3.80 -8.07
C ALA A 330 40.96 -3.16 -9.47
N HIS A 331 39.93 -3.45 -10.26
CA HIS A 331 39.71 -2.90 -11.60
C HIS A 331 38.71 -1.73 -11.62
N GLY A 332 38.29 -1.22 -10.46
CA GLY A 332 37.35 -0.11 -10.34
C GLY A 332 35.90 -0.46 -10.72
N ASP A 333 35.59 -1.73 -10.98
CA ASP A 333 34.25 -2.22 -11.29
C ASP A 333 33.42 -2.38 -10.01
N ARG A 334 32.90 -1.24 -9.54
CA ARG A 334 32.05 -1.19 -8.36
C ARG A 334 30.75 -1.97 -8.55
N ARG A 335 30.24 -2.04 -9.78
CA ARG A 335 29.00 -2.75 -10.07
C ARG A 335 29.21 -4.26 -10.02
N GLY A 336 30.33 -4.75 -10.57
CA GLY A 336 30.74 -6.15 -10.46
C GLY A 336 31.00 -6.56 -9.01
N ALA A 337 31.62 -5.70 -8.21
CA ALA A 337 31.85 -5.95 -6.79
C ALA A 337 30.53 -6.05 -5.99
N VAL A 338 29.57 -5.15 -6.25
CA VAL A 338 28.23 -5.22 -5.65
C VAL A 338 27.49 -6.48 -6.08
N ALA A 339 27.59 -6.87 -7.36
CA ALA A 339 26.94 -8.06 -7.86
C ALA A 339 27.46 -9.34 -7.16
N ALA A 340 28.77 -9.52 -7.07
CA ALA A 340 29.37 -10.66 -6.37
C ALA A 340 29.01 -10.69 -4.87
N LEU A 341 28.86 -9.52 -4.23
CA LEU A 341 28.35 -9.45 -2.86
C LEU A 341 26.90 -9.91 -2.76
N LEU A 342 26.02 -9.43 -3.63
CA LEU A 342 24.62 -9.84 -3.65
C LEU A 342 24.47 -11.35 -3.94
N ASP A 343 25.31 -11.90 -4.82
CA ASP A 343 25.33 -13.34 -5.10
C ASP A 343 25.77 -14.15 -3.87
N LEU A 344 26.74 -13.65 -3.11
CA LEU A 344 27.12 -14.24 -1.82
C LEU A 344 26.00 -14.18 -0.79
N ASP A 345 25.32 -13.03 -0.64
CA ASP A 345 24.19 -12.85 0.28
C ASP A 345 23.07 -13.85 0.01
N LEU A 346 22.69 -13.99 -1.26
CA LEU A 346 21.68 -14.94 -1.71
C LEU A 346 22.08 -16.39 -1.44
N ALA A 347 23.36 -16.74 -1.63
CA ALA A 347 23.86 -18.08 -1.34
C ALA A 347 23.84 -18.39 0.16
N LEU A 348 24.15 -17.43 1.04
CA LEU A 348 24.08 -17.60 2.49
C LEU A 348 22.64 -17.63 2.99
N GLU A 349 21.77 -16.74 2.51
CA GLU A 349 20.34 -16.71 2.86
C GLU A 349 19.65 -18.01 2.47
N ALA A 350 19.99 -18.58 1.31
CA ALA A 350 19.48 -19.85 0.85
C ALA A 350 19.80 -21.03 1.80
N ARG A 351 20.94 -20.98 2.49
CA ARG A 351 21.37 -22.00 3.46
C ARG A 351 20.73 -21.83 4.82
N VAL A 352 20.64 -20.58 5.30
CA VAL A 352 19.87 -20.24 6.51
C VAL A 352 18.42 -20.70 6.36
N ARG A 353 17.79 -20.44 5.21
CA ARG A 353 16.42 -20.88 4.93
C ARG A 353 16.27 -22.39 4.84
N SER A 354 17.33 -23.14 4.49
CA SER A 354 17.33 -24.60 4.58
C SER A 354 17.55 -25.13 6.01
N GLY A 355 17.68 -24.23 7.00
CA GLY A 355 17.89 -24.59 8.39
C GLY A 355 19.34 -24.97 8.73
N GLU A 356 20.31 -24.58 7.89
CA GLU A 356 21.73 -24.75 8.19
C GLU A 356 22.11 -23.79 9.32
N ASP A 357 22.62 -24.34 10.43
CA ASP A 357 23.10 -23.60 11.60
C ASP A 357 24.47 -24.18 11.97
N SER A 358 25.53 -23.59 11.41
CA SER A 358 26.90 -24.09 11.51
C SER A 358 27.88 -22.94 11.72
N PRO A 359 29.01 -23.17 12.43
CA PRO A 359 30.05 -22.14 12.59
C PRO A 359 30.57 -21.61 11.24
N ASP A 360 30.57 -22.46 10.21
CA ASP A 360 31.00 -22.09 8.86
C ASP A 360 30.07 -21.06 8.20
N LEU A 361 28.77 -21.09 8.51
CA LEU A 361 27.79 -20.13 8.01
C LEU A 361 27.89 -18.78 8.72
N ASP A 362 28.21 -18.79 10.02
CA ASP A 362 28.46 -17.58 10.79
C ASP A 362 29.76 -16.87 10.36
N ASP A 363 30.82 -17.65 10.11
CA ASP A 363 32.08 -17.13 9.57
C ASP A 363 31.88 -16.55 8.15
N ALA A 364 31.09 -17.23 7.31
CA ALA A 364 30.74 -16.76 5.98
C ALA A 364 29.99 -15.41 5.99
N ARG A 365 29.04 -15.22 6.91
CA ARG A 365 28.32 -13.94 7.08
C ARG A 365 29.24 -12.83 7.59
N SER A 366 30.22 -13.18 8.42
CA SER A 366 31.23 -12.23 8.89
C SER A 366 32.12 -11.73 7.73
N THR A 367 32.55 -12.64 6.85
CA THR A 367 33.29 -12.29 5.62
C THR A 367 32.45 -11.42 4.67
N PHE A 368 31.16 -11.75 4.48
CA PHE A 368 30.25 -10.94 3.66
C PHE A 368 30.15 -9.48 4.16
N HIS A 369 29.98 -9.26 5.46
CA HIS A 369 29.96 -7.91 6.03
C HIS A 369 31.31 -7.19 5.92
N ALA A 370 32.45 -7.90 6.05
CA ALA A 370 33.78 -7.31 5.87
C ALA A 370 34.01 -6.82 4.43
N LEU A 371 33.50 -7.55 3.44
CA LEU A 371 33.59 -7.16 2.02
C LEU A 371 32.69 -5.96 1.68
N ILE A 372 31.49 -5.86 2.28
CA ILE A 372 30.65 -4.64 2.19
C ILE A 372 31.40 -3.43 2.73
N ALA A 373 32.05 -3.56 3.88
CA ALA A 373 32.84 -2.46 4.47
C ALA A 373 34.00 -2.05 3.55
N ARG A 374 34.65 -3.01 2.87
CA ARG A 374 35.76 -2.78 1.94
C ARG A 374 35.30 -2.08 0.64
N LEU A 375 34.14 -2.44 0.09
CA LEU A 375 33.49 -1.72 -1.01
C LEU A 375 33.16 -0.26 -0.62
N GLY A 376 32.69 -0.05 0.62
CA GLY A 376 32.47 1.28 1.18
C GLY A 376 33.78 2.09 1.31
N GLY A 377 34.86 1.45 1.75
CA GLY A 377 36.20 2.05 1.82
C GLY A 377 36.75 2.45 0.44
N ALA A 378 36.51 1.66 -0.60
CA ALA A 378 36.91 1.96 -1.99
C ALA A 378 36.16 3.16 -2.62
N SER A 379 35.05 3.60 -2.00
CA SER A 379 34.32 4.82 -2.39
C SER A 379 34.93 6.10 -1.77
N SER A 380 35.92 5.96 -0.88
CA SER A 380 36.60 7.09 -0.21
C SER A 380 37.91 7.51 -0.88
N SER A 381 38.25 6.92 -2.03
CA SER A 381 39.37 7.36 -2.87
C SER A 381 38.85 8.29 -3.96
N PRO A 382 39.32 9.54 -4.07
CA PRO A 382 38.91 10.42 -5.18
C PRO A 382 39.44 9.83 -6.48
N ASP A 383 38.54 9.52 -7.41
CA ASP A 383 38.87 9.07 -8.76
C ASP A 383 39.35 10.30 -9.58
N PRO A 384 40.61 10.37 -10.00
CA PRO A 384 41.19 11.55 -10.65
C PRO A 384 40.75 11.72 -12.12
N ASP A 385 40.05 10.75 -12.72
CA ASP A 385 39.69 10.75 -14.15
C ASP A 385 38.21 11.04 -14.45
N LEU A 386 37.37 11.24 -13.43
CA LEU A 386 36.04 11.80 -13.65
C LEU A 386 36.16 13.33 -13.75
N GLU A 387 36.38 13.83 -14.98
CA GLU A 387 36.27 15.26 -15.29
C GLU A 387 34.99 15.81 -14.66
N THR A 388 35.16 16.61 -13.60
CA THR A 388 34.04 17.30 -13.01
C THR A 388 33.54 18.36 -13.99
N PRO A 389 32.27 18.79 -13.92
CA PRO A 389 31.78 19.93 -14.70
C PRO A 389 32.66 21.18 -14.59
N MET A 390 33.46 21.27 -13.51
CA MET A 390 34.47 22.30 -13.29
C MET A 390 35.70 22.15 -14.18
N ASP A 391 36.17 20.92 -14.45
CA ASP A 391 37.36 20.68 -15.28
C ASP A 391 37.09 21.06 -16.75
N ARG A 392 35.91 20.71 -17.28
CA ARG A 392 35.49 21.17 -18.62
C ARG A 392 35.39 22.68 -18.74
N LEU A 393 34.92 23.35 -17.68
CA LEU A 393 34.83 24.80 -17.66
C LEU A 393 36.22 25.44 -17.67
N VAL A 394 37.17 24.86 -16.93
CA VAL A 394 38.57 25.31 -16.90
C VAL A 394 39.24 25.11 -18.26
N ASP A 395 39.00 23.97 -18.93
CA ASP A 395 39.56 23.69 -20.26
C ASP A 395 39.01 24.62 -21.35
N GLU A 396 37.72 24.97 -21.28
CA GLU A 396 37.10 25.97 -22.16
C GLU A 396 37.69 27.37 -21.95
N LEU A 397 37.90 27.78 -20.70
CA LEU A 397 38.53 29.06 -20.37
C LEU A 397 39.97 29.12 -20.87
N LEU A 398 40.70 28.02 -20.78
CA LEU A 398 42.08 27.94 -21.26
C LEU A 398 42.17 27.90 -22.79
N SER A 399 41.20 27.26 -23.44
CA SER A 399 41.02 27.32 -24.90
C SER A 399 40.64 28.72 -25.38
N ALA A 400 39.81 29.46 -24.64
CA ALA A 400 39.51 30.86 -24.90
C ALA A 400 40.77 31.74 -24.75
N ARG A 401 41.58 31.52 -23.72
CA ARG A 401 42.86 32.22 -23.52
C ARG A 401 43.85 31.95 -24.65
N ALA A 402 43.97 30.71 -25.13
CA ALA A 402 44.87 30.36 -26.23
C ALA A 402 44.48 31.07 -27.54
N ARG A 403 43.17 31.16 -27.83
CA ARG A 403 42.65 31.90 -28.99
C ARG A 403 42.97 33.40 -28.90
N ALA A 404 42.78 34.01 -27.73
CA ALA A 404 43.11 35.41 -27.50
C ALA A 404 44.61 35.72 -27.74
N ARG A 405 45.51 34.82 -27.31
CA ARG A 405 46.95 34.95 -27.59
C ARG A 405 47.27 34.85 -29.08
N GLN A 406 46.64 33.91 -29.79
CA GLN A 406 46.86 33.73 -31.23
C GLN A 406 46.37 34.93 -32.05
N SER A 407 45.33 35.63 -31.59
CA SER A 407 44.83 36.86 -32.22
C SER A 407 45.57 38.13 -31.79
N GLY A 408 46.59 38.02 -30.92
CA GLY A 408 47.34 39.18 -30.39
C GLY A 408 46.59 40.03 -29.36
N ASP A 409 45.47 39.53 -28.83
CA ASP A 409 44.69 40.16 -27.76
C ASP A 409 45.25 39.75 -26.39
N TRP A 410 46.36 40.41 -26.03
CA TRP A 410 47.09 40.11 -24.79
C TRP A 410 46.31 40.49 -23.53
N ASP A 411 45.49 41.54 -23.59
CA ASP A 411 44.70 42.02 -22.45
C ASP A 411 43.64 41.00 -22.03
N THR A 412 42.91 40.42 -22.98
CA THR A 412 41.93 39.35 -22.71
C THR A 412 42.63 38.10 -22.20
N ALA A 413 43.78 37.74 -22.77
CA ALA A 413 44.54 36.57 -22.33
C ALA A 413 45.06 36.69 -20.89
N ASP A 414 45.44 37.90 -20.47
CA ASP A 414 45.86 38.19 -19.10
C ASP A 414 44.70 38.26 -18.12
N LEU A 415 43.55 38.79 -18.54
CA LEU A 415 42.33 38.81 -17.72
C LEU A 415 41.85 37.39 -17.38
N ILE A 416 41.86 36.47 -18.36
CA ILE A 416 41.49 35.07 -18.11
C ILE A 416 42.50 34.40 -17.18
N ARG A 417 43.80 34.67 -17.35
CA ARG A 417 44.85 34.15 -16.44
C ARG A 417 44.65 34.62 -15.00
N ALA A 418 44.36 35.91 -14.80
CA ALA A 418 44.09 36.46 -13.48
C ALA A 418 42.81 35.89 -12.85
N ALA A 419 41.77 35.63 -13.66
CA ALA A 419 40.54 35.01 -13.19
C ALA A 419 40.77 33.56 -12.71
N LEU A 420 41.52 32.76 -13.46
CA LEU A 420 41.89 31.40 -13.07
C LEU A 420 42.76 31.38 -11.81
N ALA A 421 43.73 32.29 -11.69
CA ALA A 421 44.56 32.41 -10.49
C ALA A 421 43.77 32.77 -9.23
N ARG A 422 42.74 33.62 -9.32
CA ARG A 422 41.84 33.93 -8.18
C ARG A 422 40.98 32.74 -7.75
N ALA A 423 40.81 31.74 -8.62
CA ALA A 423 40.10 30.51 -8.33
C ALA A 423 41.04 29.38 -7.88
N ASP A 424 42.28 29.70 -7.46
CA ASP A 424 43.33 28.75 -7.09
C ASP A 424 43.69 27.74 -8.20
N VAL A 425 43.48 28.10 -9.47
CA VAL A 425 43.92 27.32 -10.64
C VAL A 425 45.19 27.92 -11.20
N GLU A 426 46.33 27.27 -10.92
CA GLU A 426 47.64 27.72 -11.40
C GLU A 426 47.93 27.17 -12.82
N VAL A 427 48.21 28.07 -13.75
CA VAL A 427 48.43 27.76 -15.18
C VAL A 427 49.87 28.09 -15.54
N ARG A 428 50.65 27.11 -15.97
CA ARG A 428 52.00 27.33 -16.49
C ARG A 428 52.02 27.20 -18.01
N ASP A 429 52.59 28.21 -18.65
CA ASP A 429 52.76 28.25 -20.10
C ASP A 429 54.01 27.46 -20.51
N GLU A 430 53.88 26.60 -21.51
CA GLU A 430 54.97 25.84 -22.13
C GLU A 430 55.06 26.16 -23.64
N ALA A 431 56.18 25.81 -24.27
CA ALA A 431 56.43 26.11 -25.69
C ALA A 431 55.39 25.50 -26.65
N SER A 432 54.68 24.45 -26.24
CA SER A 432 53.64 23.76 -27.01
C SER A 432 52.23 23.87 -26.42
N GLY A 433 52.00 24.70 -25.40
CA GLY A 433 50.68 24.83 -24.78
C GLY A 433 50.71 25.32 -23.35
N TRP A 434 49.79 24.81 -22.52
CA TRP A 434 49.71 25.12 -21.10
C TRP A 434 49.49 23.83 -20.31
N ARG A 435 49.88 23.82 -19.02
CA ARG A 435 49.59 22.72 -18.10
C ARG A 435 49.04 23.27 -16.77
N ARG A 436 47.99 22.61 -16.25
CA ARG A 436 47.46 22.85 -14.91
C ARG A 436 48.43 22.30 -13.87
N VAL A 437 48.78 23.11 -12.86
CA VAL A 437 49.53 22.63 -11.70
C VAL A 437 48.54 22.51 -10.54
N LEU A 438 48.34 21.30 -10.03
CA LEU A 438 47.56 21.09 -8.82
C LEU A 438 48.36 21.63 -7.63
N PRO A 439 47.76 22.44 -6.73
CA PRO A 439 48.46 22.92 -5.54
C PRO A 439 48.85 21.72 -4.67
N GLY A 440 50.14 21.61 -4.36
CA GLY A 440 50.71 20.47 -3.63
C GLY A 440 50.05 20.29 -2.26
N ARG A 441 49.55 19.08 -2.02
CA ARG A 441 49.39 18.53 -0.67
C ARG A 441 50.59 17.65 -0.35
#